data_AF-A0A535SGX7-F1
#
_entry.id   AF-A0A535SGX7-F1
#
_cell.length_a   1.000
_cell.length_b   1.000
_cell.length_c   1.000
_cell.angle_alpha   90.00
_cell.angle_beta   90.00
_cell.angle_gamma   90.00
#
_symmetry.space_group_name_H-M   'P 1'
#
loop_
_entity.id
_entity.type
_entity.pdbx_description
1 polymer ?
#
loop_
_entity_poly.entity_id
_entity_poly.type
_entity_poly.pdbx_seq_one_letter_code
_entity_poly.pdbx_strand_id
1 'polypeptide(L)'
;MIAWSTNLVAKPLATAFGGTVAGVGMLVAYINYMGHKRRGRIPVMITGVEGRLPGSVLAVLTSSNGHNDAVIRTAINNAEGHPVVFLYVNDKKPQTSRPPSMFEVVDPYLDDMQAKEYFGRAESLAQKAKIPRRFVYRQQAPGAVSRVWQAVHPRDIVVAANIAPEFEDVNPDRIRYELTSSGKVAHMLKHW
;
A
#
# COMPACT_ATOMS: atom_id res chain seq x y z
N MET A 1 -27.38 24.60 52.15
CA MET A 1 -27.04 24.60 50.70
C MET A 1 -25.96 25.65 50.37
N ILE A 2 -24.79 25.61 51.02
CA ILE A 2 -23.70 26.58 50.74
C ILE A 2 -22.31 25.88 50.67
N ALA A 3 -22.19 24.64 51.18
CA ALA A 3 -20.93 23.87 51.13
C ALA A 3 -20.53 23.38 49.72
N TRP A 4 -21.46 23.33 48.76
CA TRP A 4 -21.18 22.88 47.39
C TRP A 4 -20.74 24.01 46.45
N SER A 5 -21.08 25.27 46.74
CA SER A 5 -20.67 26.39 45.87
C SER A 5 -19.24 26.84 46.14
N THR A 6 -18.71 26.59 47.33
CA THR A 6 -17.35 27.03 47.70
C THR A 6 -16.26 26.14 47.11
N ASN A 7 -16.55 24.88 46.76
CA ASN A 7 -15.56 23.97 46.17
C ASN A 7 -15.31 24.24 44.67
N LEU A 8 -16.24 24.92 43.98
CA LEU A 8 -16.04 25.31 42.58
C LEU A 8 -15.11 26.53 42.43
N VAL A 9 -14.99 27.34 43.49
CA VAL A 9 -14.19 28.58 43.51
C VAL A 9 -12.82 28.36 44.18
N ALA A 10 -12.64 27.31 44.98
CA ALA A 10 -11.41 27.08 45.74
C ALA A 10 -10.26 26.39 44.98
N LYS A 11 -10.49 25.79 43.80
CA LYS A 11 -9.41 25.21 42.96
C LYS A 11 -9.66 25.42 41.45
N PRO A 12 -9.63 26.67 40.95
CA PRO A 12 -9.75 26.96 39.51
C PRO A 12 -8.56 26.39 38.71
N LEU A 13 -7.45 26.06 39.39
CA LEU A 13 -6.28 25.44 38.80
C LEU A 13 -6.58 24.00 38.34
N ALA A 14 -7.32 23.19 39.09
CA ALA A 14 -7.48 21.76 38.73
C ALA A 14 -8.28 21.54 37.43
N THR A 15 -9.35 22.32 37.22
CA THR A 15 -10.22 22.20 36.04
C THR A 15 -9.57 22.81 34.79
N ALA A 16 -8.81 23.89 34.96
CA ALA A 16 -8.02 24.49 33.87
C ALA A 16 -6.86 23.58 33.44
N PHE A 17 -6.21 22.90 34.38
CA PHE A 17 -5.15 21.93 34.07
C PHE A 17 -5.71 20.68 33.36
N GLY A 18 -6.82 20.11 33.83
CA GLY A 18 -7.42 18.93 33.17
C GLY A 18 -7.92 19.23 31.75
N GLY A 19 -8.58 20.37 31.55
CA GLY A 19 -9.11 20.77 30.24
C GLY A 19 -8.03 21.10 29.22
N THR A 20 -6.93 21.74 29.65
CA THR A 20 -5.80 22.04 28.76
C THR A 20 -5.05 20.78 28.33
N VAL A 21 -4.80 19.84 29.25
CA VAL A 21 -4.15 18.56 28.91
C VAL A 21 -5.01 17.72 27.97
N ALA A 22 -6.32 17.63 28.22
CA ALA A 22 -7.24 16.93 27.33
C ALA A 22 -7.32 17.59 25.94
N GLY A 23 -7.38 18.91 25.88
CA GLY A 23 -7.37 19.67 24.63
C GLY A 23 -6.08 19.48 23.82
N VAL A 24 -4.92 19.51 24.48
CA VAL A 24 -3.63 19.23 23.83
C VAL A 24 -3.56 17.79 23.34
N GLY A 25 -4.00 16.82 24.15
CA GLY A 25 -4.05 15.42 23.73
C GLY A 25 -4.95 15.21 22.51
N MET A 26 -6.11 15.85 22.48
CA MET A 26 -7.04 15.78 21.35
C MET A 26 -6.52 16.50 20.11
N LEU A 27 -5.82 17.64 20.28
CA LEU A 27 -5.15 18.35 19.20
C LEU A 27 -4.03 17.51 18.58
N VAL A 28 -3.18 16.91 19.40
CA VAL A 28 -2.11 16.01 18.94
C VAL A 28 -2.69 14.80 18.22
N ALA A 29 -3.75 14.18 18.77
CA ALA A 29 -4.46 13.09 18.12
C ALA A 29 -5.07 13.53 16.79
N TYR A 30 -5.65 14.73 16.72
CA TYR A 30 -6.25 15.27 15.50
C TYR A 30 -5.19 15.57 14.42
N ILE A 31 -4.08 16.22 14.78
CA ILE A 31 -2.97 16.49 13.86
C ILE A 31 -2.36 15.18 13.36
N ASN A 32 -2.15 14.21 14.25
CA ASN A 32 -1.61 12.91 13.89
C ASN A 32 -2.58 12.13 12.99
N TYR A 33 -3.87 12.12 13.32
CA TYR A 33 -4.93 11.54 12.50
C TYR A 33 -5.00 12.19 11.12
N MET A 34 -4.91 13.51 11.05
CA MET A 34 -4.95 14.26 9.78
C MET A 34 -3.68 14.02 8.96
N GLY A 35 -2.52 13.87 9.60
CA GLY A 35 -1.28 13.42 8.98
C GLY A 35 -1.38 12.00 8.42
N HIS A 36 -1.94 11.06 9.19
CA HIS A 36 -2.18 9.69 8.74
C HIS A 36 -3.19 9.60 7.59
N LYS A 37 -4.24 10.43 7.62
CA LYS A 37 -5.23 10.54 6.54
C LYS A 37 -4.62 11.15 5.27
N ARG A 38 -3.76 12.17 5.40
CA ARG A 38 -3.03 12.75 4.26
C ARG A 38 -1.98 11.81 3.66
N ARG A 39 -1.40 10.90 4.45
CA ARG A 39 -0.49 9.84 3.97
C ARG A 39 -1.21 8.67 3.29
N GLY A 40 -2.53 8.75 3.11
CA GLY A 40 -3.27 7.76 2.33
C GLY A 40 -3.35 6.39 3.01
N ARG A 41 -3.25 6.28 4.34
CA ARG A 41 -3.46 5.01 5.06
C ARG A 41 -4.94 4.60 5.05
N ILE A 42 -5.46 4.28 3.87
CA ILE A 42 -6.75 3.63 3.70
C ILE A 42 -6.50 2.14 3.99
N PRO A 43 -7.27 1.47 4.86
CA PRO A 43 -7.14 0.03 5.05
C PRO A 43 -7.48 -0.66 3.74
N VAL A 44 -6.46 -1.23 3.10
CA VAL A 44 -6.60 -1.97 1.86
C VAL A 44 -6.77 -3.44 2.19
N MET A 45 -7.89 -4.02 1.75
CA MET A 45 -8.09 -5.46 1.80
C MET A 45 -7.25 -6.12 0.72
N ILE A 46 -6.39 -7.05 1.14
CA ILE A 46 -5.64 -7.89 0.20
C ILE A 46 -6.67 -8.82 -0.44
N THR A 47 -6.81 -8.74 -1.75
CA THR A 47 -7.62 -9.69 -2.50
C THR A 47 -6.74 -10.85 -2.93
N GLY A 48 -7.23 -12.07 -2.72
CA GLY A 48 -6.60 -13.27 -3.26
C GLY A 48 -6.43 -13.17 -4.79
N VAL A 49 -5.49 -13.93 -5.32
CA VAL A 49 -5.33 -14.08 -6.78
C VAL A 49 -6.34 -15.12 -7.26
N GLU A 50 -7.62 -14.77 -7.21
CA GLU A 50 -8.71 -15.63 -7.68
C GLU A 50 -9.31 -15.08 -8.97
N GLY A 51 -9.16 -15.89 -10.03
CA GLY A 51 -9.73 -15.66 -11.35
C GLY A 51 -8.82 -14.90 -12.32
N ARG A 52 -8.97 -15.25 -13.61
CA ARG A 52 -8.35 -14.52 -14.73
C ARG A 52 -8.92 -13.11 -14.81
N LEU A 53 -8.05 -12.13 -15.04
CA LEU A 53 -8.41 -10.73 -15.29
C LEU A 53 -7.82 -10.32 -16.64
N PRO A 54 -8.39 -10.85 -17.75
CA PRO A 54 -7.87 -10.56 -19.07
C PRO A 54 -7.91 -9.05 -19.35
N GLY A 55 -6.83 -8.51 -19.90
CA GLY A 55 -6.71 -7.09 -20.20
C GLY A 55 -6.29 -6.21 -19.01
N SER A 56 -6.09 -6.78 -17.82
CA SER A 56 -5.62 -6.01 -16.66
C SER A 56 -4.17 -5.55 -16.79
N VAL A 57 -3.82 -4.52 -16.01
CA VAL A 57 -2.45 -4.04 -15.84
C VAL A 57 -1.92 -4.53 -14.49
N LEU A 58 -0.77 -5.19 -14.49
CA LEU A 58 -0.10 -5.66 -13.28
C LEU A 58 1.00 -4.66 -12.87
N ALA A 59 0.80 -3.96 -11.76
CA ALA A 59 1.77 -3.05 -11.18
C ALA A 59 2.58 -3.76 -10.09
N VAL A 60 3.88 -3.96 -10.30
CA VAL A 60 4.75 -4.63 -9.32
C VAL A 60 5.50 -3.60 -8.48
N LEU A 61 5.27 -3.64 -7.18
CA LEU A 61 5.85 -2.77 -6.17
C LEU A 61 6.79 -3.59 -5.29
N THR A 62 7.99 -3.10 -5.01
CA THR A 62 8.97 -3.78 -4.13
C THR A 62 9.48 -2.85 -3.05
N SER A 63 10.03 -3.38 -1.95
CA SER A 63 10.47 -2.52 -0.84
C SER A 63 11.78 -1.78 -1.16
N SER A 64 12.61 -2.33 -2.06
CA SER A 64 13.97 -1.89 -2.37
C SER A 64 14.08 -0.78 -3.43
N ASN A 65 13.02 -0.48 -4.17
CA ASN A 65 13.15 0.23 -5.45
C ASN A 65 13.04 1.76 -5.36
N GLY A 66 12.31 2.30 -4.38
CA GLY A 66 12.09 3.76 -4.24
C GLY A 66 11.23 4.41 -5.35
N HIS A 67 11.05 3.76 -6.51
CA HIS A 67 10.27 4.26 -7.65
C HIS A 67 8.83 3.72 -7.71
N ASN A 68 8.31 3.16 -6.61
CA ASN A 68 6.95 2.60 -6.55
C ASN A 68 5.86 3.63 -6.89
N ASP A 69 6.07 4.90 -6.53
CA ASP A 69 5.13 5.98 -6.89
C ASP A 69 5.02 6.19 -8.40
N ALA A 70 6.12 6.04 -9.15
CA ALA A 70 6.12 6.11 -10.61
C ALA A 70 5.33 4.93 -11.18
N VAL A 71 5.60 3.72 -10.71
CA VAL A 71 4.89 2.50 -11.12
C VAL A 71 3.39 2.62 -10.91
N ILE A 72 2.95 3.10 -9.74
CA ILE A 72 1.52 3.27 -9.42
C ILE A 72 0.86 4.26 -10.40
N ARG A 73 1.48 5.42 -10.62
CA ARG A 73 0.92 6.46 -11.50
C ARG A 73 0.85 5.99 -12.94
N THR A 74 1.93 5.38 -13.44
CA THR A 74 1.98 4.87 -14.80
C THR A 74 0.96 3.75 -15.02
N ALA A 75 0.83 2.81 -14.07
CA ALA A 75 -0.15 1.74 -14.19
C ALA A 75 -1.59 2.26 -14.24
N ILE A 76 -1.92 3.27 -13.43
CA ILE A 76 -3.26 3.89 -13.43
C ILE A 76 -3.51 4.65 -14.72
N ASN A 77 -2.53 5.41 -15.22
CA ASN A 77 -2.67 6.20 -16.44
C ASN A 77 -2.81 5.32 -17.69
N ASN A 78 -2.07 4.22 -17.75
CA ASN A 78 -2.07 3.28 -18.89
C ASN A 78 -3.13 2.18 -18.77
N ALA A 79 -3.92 2.15 -17.69
CA ALA A 79 -4.99 1.18 -17.54
C ALA A 79 -6.10 1.37 -18.58
N GLU A 80 -6.32 2.57 -19.13
CA GLU A 80 -7.35 2.84 -20.15
C GLU A 80 -8.75 2.27 -19.77
N GLY A 81 -9.09 2.29 -18.48
CA GLY A 81 -10.36 1.73 -17.95
C GLY A 81 -10.33 0.23 -17.60
N HIS A 82 -9.23 -0.47 -17.87
CA HIS A 82 -9.02 -1.86 -17.45
C HIS A 82 -8.67 -1.97 -15.96
N PRO A 83 -8.94 -3.11 -15.31
CA PRO A 83 -8.56 -3.31 -13.91
C PRO A 83 -7.05 -3.23 -13.70
N VAL A 84 -6.62 -2.63 -12.60
CA VAL A 84 -5.21 -2.63 -12.17
C VAL A 84 -5.02 -3.56 -10.99
N VAL A 85 -4.05 -4.47 -11.09
CA VAL A 85 -3.63 -5.34 -10.00
C VAL A 85 -2.32 -4.81 -9.43
N PHE A 86 -2.35 -4.33 -8.19
CA PHE A 86 -1.16 -3.90 -7.48
C PHE A 86 -0.58 -5.07 -6.70
N LEU A 87 0.56 -5.57 -7.13
CA LEU A 87 1.32 -6.62 -6.45
C LEU A 87 2.43 -5.97 -5.63
N TYR A 88 2.41 -6.11 -4.30
CA TYR A 88 3.55 -5.77 -3.46
C TYR A 88 4.34 -7.02 -3.11
N VAL A 89 5.61 -7.03 -3.47
CA VAL A 89 6.55 -8.10 -3.14
C VAL A 89 7.52 -7.59 -2.07
N ASN A 90 7.42 -8.18 -0.89
CA ASN A 90 8.31 -7.85 0.22
C ASN A 90 9.59 -8.70 0.14
N ASP A 91 10.71 -8.05 -0.17
CA ASP A 91 12.07 -8.61 -0.22
C ASP A 91 12.72 -8.76 1.16
N LYS A 92 12.11 -8.21 2.22
CA LYS A 92 12.60 -8.41 3.58
C LYS A 92 12.23 -9.80 4.05
N LYS A 93 13.22 -10.54 4.54
CA LYS A 93 12.97 -11.77 5.32
C LYS A 93 11.97 -11.44 6.43
N PRO A 94 11.00 -12.31 6.71
CA PRO A 94 10.02 -12.08 7.77
C PRO A 94 10.77 -11.75 9.06
N GLN A 95 10.53 -10.55 9.61
CA GLN A 95 11.17 -10.07 10.83
C GLN A 95 10.59 -10.73 12.09
N THR A 96 10.04 -11.93 11.98
CA THR A 96 9.65 -12.74 13.12
C THR A 96 10.92 -13.25 13.80
N SER A 97 11.50 -12.39 14.65
CA SER A 97 12.47 -12.77 15.70
C SER A 97 11.86 -13.75 16.71
N ARG A 98 10.54 -13.97 16.65
CA ARG A 98 9.80 -14.90 17.51
C ARG A 98 9.30 -16.08 16.66
N PRO A 99 9.59 -17.33 17.05
CA PRO A 99 8.95 -18.48 16.43
C PRO A 99 7.43 -18.36 16.65
N PRO A 100 6.59 -18.58 15.61
CA PRO A 100 5.14 -18.48 15.75
C PRO A 100 4.69 -19.42 16.87
N SER A 101 3.84 -18.91 17.76
CA SER A 101 3.22 -19.78 18.77
C SER A 101 2.34 -20.81 18.06
N MET A 102 2.20 -22.02 18.62
CA MET A 102 1.21 -22.97 18.09
C MET A 102 -0.15 -22.25 18.02
N PHE A 103 -0.81 -22.33 16.87
CA PHE A 103 -2.08 -21.66 16.52
C PHE A 103 -2.03 -20.16 16.17
N GLU A 104 -0.86 -19.54 16.05
CA GLU A 104 -0.73 -18.16 15.58
C GLU A 104 -0.68 -18.12 14.04
N VAL A 105 -1.75 -17.62 13.40
CA VAL A 105 -1.74 -17.29 11.97
C VAL A 105 -1.15 -15.88 11.84
N VAL A 106 0.15 -15.82 11.54
CA VAL A 106 0.84 -14.54 11.28
C VAL A 106 0.57 -14.15 9.83
N ASP A 107 -0.24 -13.12 9.61
CA ASP A 107 -0.32 -12.45 8.30
C ASP A 107 0.83 -11.42 8.19
N PRO A 108 1.85 -11.66 7.34
CA PRO A 108 3.01 -10.79 7.27
C PRO A 108 2.68 -9.37 6.77
N TYR A 109 1.53 -9.17 6.12
CA TYR A 109 1.08 -7.84 5.72
C TYR A 109 0.70 -6.96 6.92
N LEU A 110 0.29 -7.56 8.04
CA LEU A 110 -0.14 -6.78 9.22
C LEU A 110 0.99 -5.95 9.81
N ASP A 111 2.23 -6.39 9.71
CA ASP A 111 3.40 -5.67 10.24
C ASP A 111 4.11 -4.81 9.17
N ASP A 112 3.75 -4.98 7.90
CA ASP A 112 4.38 -4.30 6.78
C ASP A 112 3.80 -2.89 6.57
N MET A 113 4.32 -1.93 7.36
CA MET A 113 3.93 -0.53 7.26
C MET A 113 4.22 0.09 5.89
N GLN A 114 5.26 -0.39 5.19
CA GLN A 114 5.64 0.13 3.89
C GLN A 114 4.64 -0.32 2.82
N ALA A 115 4.23 -1.59 2.82
CA ALA A 115 3.18 -2.11 1.96
C ALA A 115 1.86 -1.35 2.14
N LYS A 116 1.43 -1.14 3.39
CA LYS A 116 0.19 -0.39 3.71
C LYS A 116 0.22 1.03 3.17
N GLU A 117 1.36 1.70 3.22
CA GLU A 117 1.50 3.06 2.69
C GLU A 117 1.44 3.12 1.16
N TYR A 118 2.07 2.17 0.47
CA TYR A 118 1.99 2.12 -1.00
C TYR A 118 0.62 1.69 -1.49
N PHE A 119 0.00 0.67 -0.88
CA PHE A 119 -1.36 0.26 -1.21
C PHE A 119 -2.37 1.36 -0.92
N GLY A 120 -2.25 2.02 0.23
CA GLY A 120 -3.11 3.14 0.56
C GLY A 120 -2.99 4.32 -0.42
N ARG A 121 -1.77 4.61 -0.91
CA ARG A 121 -1.56 5.59 -1.98
C ARG A 121 -2.17 5.14 -3.31
N ALA A 122 -1.94 3.89 -3.71
CA ALA A 122 -2.51 3.31 -4.93
C ALA A 122 -4.05 3.31 -4.89
N GLU A 123 -4.64 2.98 -3.74
CA GLU A 123 -6.07 3.03 -3.47
C GLU A 123 -6.63 4.44 -3.68
N SER A 124 -6.00 5.44 -3.05
CA SER A 124 -6.44 6.84 -3.19
C SER A 124 -6.38 7.32 -4.65
N LEU A 125 -5.31 6.97 -5.38
CA LEU A 125 -5.15 7.35 -6.78
C LEU A 125 -6.12 6.63 -7.71
N ALA A 126 -6.28 5.31 -7.54
CA ALA A 126 -7.17 4.51 -8.36
C ALA A 126 -8.65 4.84 -8.09
N GLN A 127 -9.00 5.19 -6.84
CA GLN A 127 -10.34 5.69 -6.51
C GLN A 127 -10.63 7.02 -7.21
N LYS A 128 -9.68 7.96 -7.21
CA LYS A 128 -9.81 9.24 -7.94
C LYS A 128 -9.97 9.02 -9.45
N ALA A 129 -9.24 8.07 -10.00
CA ALA A 129 -9.30 7.70 -11.42
C ALA A 129 -10.51 6.81 -11.78
N LYS A 130 -11.30 6.38 -10.79
CA LYS A 130 -12.47 5.49 -10.94
C LYS A 130 -12.16 4.15 -11.64
N ILE A 131 -10.97 3.59 -11.39
CA ILE A 131 -10.51 2.34 -12.01
C ILE A 131 -10.73 1.15 -11.04
N PRO A 132 -11.21 -0.01 -11.55
CA PRO A 132 -11.24 -1.24 -10.76
C PRO A 132 -9.84 -1.64 -10.32
N ARG A 133 -9.69 -2.06 -9.07
CA ARG A 133 -8.37 -2.31 -8.46
C ARG A 133 -8.39 -3.55 -7.58
N ARG A 134 -7.26 -4.26 -7.57
CA ARG A 134 -6.99 -5.39 -6.68
C ARG A 134 -5.62 -5.24 -6.07
N PHE A 135 -5.45 -5.75 -4.85
CA PHE A 135 -4.21 -5.62 -4.11
C PHE A 135 -3.75 -6.99 -3.66
N VAL A 136 -2.55 -7.36 -4.05
CA VAL A 136 -1.97 -8.68 -3.79
C VAL A 136 -0.68 -8.46 -3.03
N TYR A 137 -0.59 -9.05 -1.83
CA TYR A 137 0.63 -9.05 -1.04
C TYR A 137 1.33 -10.41 -1.17
N ARG A 138 2.63 -10.39 -1.46
CA ARG A 138 3.46 -11.60 -1.47
C ARG A 138 4.80 -11.33 -0.79
N GLN A 139 5.31 -12.34 -0.09
CA GLN A 139 6.71 -12.36 0.30
C GLN A 139 7.55 -12.75 -0.92
N GLN A 140 8.78 -12.23 -0.98
CA GLN A 140 9.75 -12.59 -2.00
C GLN A 140 10.02 -14.10 -1.93
N ALA A 141 9.66 -14.78 -3.01
CA ALA A 141 9.95 -16.18 -3.24
C ALA A 141 10.25 -16.35 -4.73
N PRO A 142 11.02 -17.38 -5.12
CA PRO A 142 11.21 -17.71 -6.52
C PRO A 142 9.87 -17.82 -7.26
N GLY A 143 9.77 -17.17 -8.41
CA GLY A 143 8.56 -17.12 -9.24
C GLY A 143 7.32 -16.50 -8.56
N ALA A 144 7.47 -15.67 -7.53
CA ALA A 144 6.32 -15.03 -6.87
C ALA A 144 5.53 -14.14 -7.84
N VAL A 145 6.23 -13.33 -8.64
CA VAL A 145 5.62 -12.48 -9.68
C VAL A 145 5.07 -13.33 -10.82
N SER A 146 5.82 -14.35 -11.27
CA SER A 146 5.43 -15.24 -12.37
C SER A 146 4.13 -16.00 -12.07
N ARG A 147 3.93 -16.45 -10.83
CA ARG A 147 2.67 -17.08 -10.39
C ARG A 147 1.48 -16.13 -10.47
N VAL A 148 1.66 -14.87 -10.07
CA VAL A 148 0.60 -13.87 -10.18
C VAL A 148 0.34 -13.53 -11.65
N TRP A 149 1.39 -13.40 -12.46
CA TRP A 149 1.30 -13.17 -13.90
C TRP A 149 0.50 -14.29 -14.60
N GLN A 150 0.81 -15.55 -14.31
CA GLN A 150 0.10 -16.73 -14.85
C GLN A 150 -1.34 -16.87 -14.35
N ALA A 151 -1.67 -16.34 -13.18
CA ALA A 151 -3.05 -16.41 -12.69
C ALA A 151 -3.92 -15.27 -13.24
N VAL A 152 -3.36 -14.07 -13.36
CA VAL A 152 -4.07 -12.84 -13.73
C VAL A 152 -4.19 -12.68 -15.25
N HIS A 153 -3.21 -13.16 -16.02
CA HIS A 153 -3.07 -12.93 -17.46
C HIS A 153 -3.16 -11.43 -17.84
N PRO A 154 -2.28 -10.58 -17.27
CA PRO A 154 -2.30 -9.15 -17.57
C PRO A 154 -1.80 -8.89 -19.00
N ARG A 155 -2.28 -7.80 -19.59
CA ARG A 155 -1.83 -7.30 -20.91
C ARG A 155 -0.53 -6.52 -20.80
N ASP A 156 -0.35 -5.81 -19.69
CA ASP A 156 0.82 -5.00 -19.41
C ASP A 156 1.28 -5.23 -17.97
N ILE A 157 2.60 -5.31 -17.78
CA ILE A 157 3.23 -5.36 -16.47
C ILE A 157 4.08 -4.11 -16.33
N VAL A 158 3.74 -3.28 -15.35
CA VAL A 158 4.49 -2.06 -15.02
C VAL A 158 5.35 -2.36 -13.81
N VAL A 159 6.66 -2.29 -14.02
CA VAL A 159 7.69 -2.44 -12.98
C VAL A 159 8.65 -1.27 -13.05
N ALA A 160 9.40 -1.00 -12.00
CA ALA A 160 10.47 -0.01 -12.11
C ALA A 160 11.69 -0.58 -12.85
N ALA A 161 12.36 0.26 -13.63
CA ALA A 161 13.26 -0.22 -14.69
C ALA A 161 14.52 -0.94 -14.18
N ASN A 162 14.92 -0.69 -12.94
CA ASN A 162 16.06 -1.35 -12.26
C ASN A 162 15.79 -2.80 -11.87
N ILE A 163 14.54 -3.17 -11.58
CA ILE A 163 14.16 -4.54 -11.18
C ILE A 163 13.60 -5.35 -12.36
N ALA A 164 13.35 -4.72 -13.50
CA ALA A 164 12.89 -5.41 -14.71
C ALA A 164 13.75 -6.63 -15.10
N PRO A 165 15.10 -6.62 -14.96
CA PRO A 165 15.94 -7.79 -15.25
C PRO A 165 15.76 -8.95 -14.27
N GLU A 166 15.23 -8.72 -13.06
CA GLU A 166 15.07 -9.76 -12.03
C GLU A 166 13.90 -10.72 -12.32
N PHE A 167 13.08 -10.40 -13.33
CA PHE A 167 11.89 -11.15 -13.70
C PHE A 167 12.09 -11.96 -14.98
N GLU A 168 13.17 -12.73 -15.07
CA GLU A 168 13.48 -13.59 -16.23
C GLU A 168 12.41 -14.66 -16.51
N ASP A 169 11.69 -15.11 -15.46
CA ASP A 169 10.62 -16.10 -15.56
C ASP A 169 9.34 -15.56 -16.25
N VAL A 170 9.26 -14.26 -16.49
CA VAL A 170 8.16 -13.63 -17.22
C VAL A 170 8.59 -13.52 -18.69
N ASN A 171 7.77 -14.05 -19.60
CA ASN A 171 8.06 -14.05 -21.05
C ASN A 171 7.17 -13.03 -21.80
N PRO A 172 7.49 -11.72 -21.75
CA PRO A 172 6.75 -10.71 -22.49
C PRO A 172 7.07 -10.76 -23.98
N ASP A 173 6.13 -10.33 -24.80
CA ASP A 173 6.37 -10.20 -26.25
C ASP A 173 7.17 -8.93 -26.57
N ARG A 174 7.06 -7.90 -25.71
CA ARG A 174 7.76 -6.63 -25.88
C ARG A 174 8.04 -5.95 -24.54
N ILE A 175 9.24 -5.38 -24.42
CA ILE A 175 9.61 -4.50 -23.31
C ILE A 175 9.73 -3.06 -23.81
N ARG A 176 9.07 -2.10 -23.15
CA ARG A 176 9.15 -0.66 -23.42
C ARG A 176 9.54 0.09 -22.16
N TYR A 177 10.56 0.94 -22.24
CA TYR A 177 10.95 1.81 -21.13
C TYR A 177 10.30 3.18 -21.29
N GLU A 178 9.74 3.70 -20.20
CA GLU A 178 9.13 5.03 -20.14
C GLU A 178 9.82 5.85 -19.05
N LEU A 179 10.19 7.08 -19.38
CA LEU A 179 10.77 8.03 -18.43
C LEU A 179 9.64 8.92 -17.91
N THR A 180 9.32 8.80 -16.63
CA THR A 180 8.32 9.67 -15.98
C THR A 180 9.03 10.73 -15.13
N SER A 181 8.31 11.80 -14.79
CA SER A 181 8.78 12.81 -13.83
C SER A 181 9.13 12.25 -12.45
N SER A 182 8.68 11.03 -12.16
CA SER A 182 8.83 10.34 -10.86
C SER A 182 9.84 9.19 -10.90
N GLY A 183 10.40 8.85 -12.07
CA GLY A 183 11.30 7.70 -12.21
C GLY A 183 11.21 7.01 -13.58
N LYS A 184 12.13 6.07 -13.82
CA LYS A 184 12.13 5.22 -15.01
C LYS A 184 11.35 3.93 -14.74
N VAL A 185 10.35 3.65 -15.57
CA VAL A 185 9.51 2.46 -15.49
C VAL A 185 9.65 1.61 -16.75
N ALA A 186 9.43 0.31 -16.62
CA ALA A 186 9.43 -0.66 -17.69
C ALA A 186 8.04 -1.27 -17.83
N HIS A 187 7.57 -1.32 -19.06
CA HIS A 187 6.36 -1.99 -19.50
C HIS A 187 6.73 -3.32 -20.14
N MET A 188 6.20 -4.41 -19.62
CA MET A 188 6.38 -5.74 -20.20
C MET A 188 5.02 -6.18 -20.75
N LEU A 189 4.85 -6.03 -22.07
CA LEU A 189 3.60 -6.27 -22.77
C LEU A 189 3.49 -7.74 -23.18
N LYS A 190 2.32 -8.33 -22.95
CA LYS A 190 1.99 -9.69 -23.37
C LYS A 190 0.66 -9.73 -24.12
N HIS A 191 0.67 -10.32 -25.30
CA HIS A 191 -0.53 -10.78 -25.99
C HIS A 191 -0.79 -12.24 -25.61
N TRP A 192 -2.04 -12.55 -25.29
CA TRP A 192 -2.50 -13.88 -24.89
C TRP A 192 -3.25 -14.56 -26.02
#